data_AF-A0A8X7NAU5-F1
#
_entry.id   AF-A0A8X7NAU5-F1
#
_cell.length_a   1.000
_cell.length_b   1.000
_cell.length_c   1.000
_cell.angle_alpha   90.00
_cell.angle_beta   90.00
_cell.angle_gamma   90.00
#
_symmetry.space_group_name_H-M   'P 1'
#
loop_
_entity.id
_entity.type
_entity.pdbx_description
1 polymer ?
#
loop_
_entity_poly.entity_id
_entity_poly.type
_entity_poly.pdbx_seq_one_letter_code
_entity_poly.pdbx_strand_id
1 'polypeptide(L)'
;MLASLTALALALLPAVQAINQYPTIGNVGKPAHCGNSGTLPQGSWITNKACGYVMGTSVSGSHFDVSNTDSYGFHYGRFRSPDGHNFCAVILPGSLDTAHPITVADSCSTSTQSTLCDSRYVFGKDFDAAPHTGDGSTIVSVNLSGCTGYFNYFDSSSFDSGVFRDPVNVGLPSGGYRYTTKDGVAAMVHADLGAYGGNTWFFVDRNCIASQLANYRLDNTMPDSCSRP
;
A
#
# COMPACT_ATOMS: atom_id res chain seq x y z
N MET A 1 1.48 40.13 52.96
CA MET A 1 1.81 40.14 51.53
C MET A 1 1.71 38.71 51.04
N LEU A 2 0.61 38.36 50.35
CA LEU A 2 0.48 37.04 49.70
C LEU A 2 1.22 37.09 48.37
N ALA A 3 2.27 36.29 48.22
CA ALA A 3 2.93 36.08 46.95
C ALA A 3 2.20 34.96 46.21
N SER A 4 1.45 35.31 45.17
CA SER A 4 0.85 34.35 44.24
C SER A 4 1.97 33.72 43.41
N LEU A 5 2.22 32.43 43.60
CA LEU A 5 3.02 31.62 42.68
C LEU A 5 2.13 31.26 41.47
N THR A 6 2.32 31.96 40.37
CA THR A 6 1.76 31.57 39.06
C THR A 6 2.64 30.47 38.49
N ALA A 7 2.28 29.21 38.73
CA ALA A 7 2.95 28.07 38.08
C ALA A 7 2.59 28.08 36.58
N LEU A 8 3.56 28.41 35.74
CA LEU A 8 3.45 28.32 34.28
C LEU A 8 3.35 26.82 33.91
N ALA A 9 2.15 26.36 33.56
CA ALA A 9 1.97 25.03 33.00
C ALA A 9 2.56 25.01 31.58
N LEU A 10 3.81 24.56 31.46
CA LEU A 10 4.44 24.24 30.18
C LEU A 10 3.66 23.05 29.60
N ALA A 11 2.84 23.30 28.58
CA ALA A 11 2.13 22.24 27.88
C ALA A 11 3.15 21.25 27.31
N LEU A 12 3.14 20.02 27.83
CA LEU A 12 3.87 18.88 27.28
C LEU A 12 3.24 18.51 25.93
N LEU A 13 3.59 19.25 24.88
CA LEU A 13 3.31 18.80 23.52
C LEU A 13 4.15 17.54 23.27
N PRO A 14 3.55 16.47 22.71
CA PRO A 14 4.30 15.27 22.39
C PRO A 14 5.43 15.65 21.43
N ALA A 15 6.67 15.30 21.79
CA ALA A 15 7.81 15.48 20.90
C ALA A 15 7.59 14.60 19.67
N VAL A 16 7.40 15.23 18.51
CA VAL A 16 7.35 14.50 17.23
C VAL A 16 8.77 14.03 16.93
N GLN A 17 8.95 12.71 16.81
CA GLN A 17 10.25 12.13 16.49
C GLN A 17 10.70 12.58 15.09
N ALA A 18 11.97 12.98 14.96
CA ALA A 18 12.57 13.24 13.66
C ALA A 18 12.99 11.90 13.00
N ILE A 19 12.63 11.72 11.72
CA ILE A 19 12.93 10.54 10.92
C ILE A 19 13.46 10.94 9.54
N ASN A 20 13.91 9.96 8.76
CA ASN A 20 14.41 10.20 7.41
C ASN A 20 13.31 9.95 6.36
N GLN A 21 13.23 10.87 5.41
CA GLN A 21 12.54 10.67 4.14
C GLN A 21 13.57 10.38 3.06
N TYR A 22 13.23 9.44 2.18
CA TYR A 22 14.06 9.02 1.06
C TYR A 22 13.30 9.10 -0.26
N PRO A 23 13.95 9.47 -1.37
CA PRO A 23 13.44 9.21 -2.70
C PRO A 23 13.29 7.70 -2.92
N THR A 24 12.24 7.31 -3.62
CA THR A 24 12.01 5.92 -4.03
C THR A 24 12.62 5.65 -5.39
N ILE A 25 13.12 4.44 -5.60
CA ILE A 25 13.84 4.05 -6.82
C ILE A 25 13.10 2.96 -7.61
N GLY A 26 13.39 2.88 -8.89
CA GLY A 26 12.94 1.80 -9.78
C GLY A 26 13.84 0.56 -9.71
N ASN A 27 13.49 -0.45 -10.52
CA ASN A 27 14.17 -1.74 -10.59
C ASN A 27 14.30 -2.47 -9.24
N VAL A 28 13.26 -2.40 -8.41
CA VAL A 28 13.24 -3.00 -7.08
C VAL A 28 13.02 -4.51 -7.19
N GLY A 29 13.88 -5.31 -6.55
CA GLY A 29 13.70 -6.75 -6.48
C GLY A 29 12.45 -7.11 -5.68
N LYS A 30 11.63 -8.03 -6.19
CA LYS A 30 10.48 -8.54 -5.42
C LYS A 30 11.02 -9.38 -4.24
N PRO A 31 10.43 -9.29 -3.04
CA PRO A 31 10.97 -9.91 -1.84
C PRO A 31 10.80 -11.43 -1.88
N ALA A 32 11.90 -12.15 -2.07
CA ALA A 32 11.94 -13.62 -2.09
C ALA A 32 11.40 -14.24 -0.78
N HIS A 33 11.59 -13.56 0.35
CA HIS A 33 11.03 -14.00 1.63
C HIS A 33 9.49 -14.12 1.60
N CYS A 34 8.82 -13.34 0.76
CA CYS A 34 7.37 -13.42 0.56
C CYS A 34 6.99 -14.37 -0.58
N GLY A 35 7.86 -15.28 -1.02
CA GLY A 35 7.61 -16.19 -2.14
C GLY A 35 7.54 -15.51 -3.51
N ASN A 36 7.99 -14.26 -3.63
CA ASN A 36 7.96 -13.52 -4.88
C ASN A 36 9.31 -13.54 -5.61
N SER A 37 9.29 -13.41 -6.93
CA SER A 37 10.51 -13.40 -7.76
C SER A 37 10.43 -12.39 -8.89
N GLY A 38 11.59 -11.87 -9.30
CA GLY A 38 11.71 -10.90 -10.40
C GLY A 38 11.90 -9.48 -9.89
N THR A 39 11.68 -8.52 -10.78
CA THR A 39 11.97 -7.09 -10.55
C THR A 39 10.74 -6.26 -10.88
N LEU A 40 10.60 -5.13 -10.20
CA LEU A 40 9.61 -4.09 -10.44
C LEU A 40 10.32 -2.90 -11.12
N PRO A 41 10.25 -2.77 -12.46
CA PRO A 41 11.01 -1.74 -13.17
C PRO A 41 10.63 -0.32 -12.76
N GLN A 42 9.34 -0.08 -12.53
CA GLN A 42 8.79 1.27 -12.29
C GLN A 42 8.97 1.78 -10.86
N GLY A 43 9.27 0.90 -9.90
CA GLY A 43 9.23 1.29 -8.49
C GLY A 43 9.08 0.11 -7.56
N SER A 44 8.37 0.32 -6.46
CA SER A 44 8.16 -0.67 -5.42
C SER A 44 6.69 -0.81 -5.05
N TRP A 45 6.24 -2.00 -4.66
CA TRP A 45 4.89 -2.13 -4.11
C TRP A 45 4.77 -1.39 -2.78
N ILE A 46 3.58 -0.85 -2.55
CA ILE A 46 3.16 -0.35 -1.26
C ILE A 46 2.18 -1.37 -0.70
N THR A 47 2.35 -1.76 0.55
CA THR A 47 1.60 -2.88 1.16
C THR A 47 1.06 -2.48 2.53
N ASN A 48 0.01 -3.16 3.00
CA ASN A 48 -0.53 -2.90 4.35
C ASN A 48 0.40 -3.39 5.46
N LYS A 49 1.19 -4.42 5.17
CA LYS A 49 2.19 -5.05 6.05
C LYS A 49 3.23 -5.79 5.22
N ALA A 50 4.34 -6.22 5.84
CA ALA A 50 5.31 -7.09 5.20
C ALA A 50 4.63 -8.36 4.63
N CYS A 51 4.91 -8.69 3.37
CA CYS A 51 4.26 -9.78 2.63
C CYS A 51 2.71 -9.70 2.58
N GLY A 52 2.14 -8.51 2.76
CA GLY A 52 0.70 -8.29 2.78
C GLY A 52 0.06 -8.00 1.42
N TYR A 53 -1.13 -7.43 1.46
CA TYR A 53 -1.86 -6.96 0.28
C TYR A 53 -1.15 -5.74 -0.31
N VAL A 54 -1.00 -5.72 -1.64
CA VAL A 54 -0.56 -4.54 -2.36
C VAL A 54 -1.69 -3.51 -2.36
N MET A 55 -1.35 -2.29 -1.96
CA MET A 55 -2.23 -1.11 -1.86
C MET A 55 -1.90 -0.04 -2.90
N GLY A 56 -0.81 -0.23 -3.65
CA GLY A 56 -0.36 0.68 -4.69
C GLY A 56 1.09 0.40 -5.10
N THR A 57 1.66 1.30 -5.89
CA THR A 57 3.08 1.25 -6.27
C THR A 57 3.72 2.62 -6.03
N SER A 58 4.80 2.64 -5.27
CA SER A 58 5.68 3.80 -5.19
C SER A 58 6.49 3.88 -6.47
N VAL A 59 6.00 4.66 -7.45
CA VAL A 59 6.73 4.92 -8.70
C VAL A 59 8.00 5.69 -8.39
N SER A 60 9.11 5.32 -9.04
CA SER A 60 10.42 5.93 -8.87
C SER A 60 10.35 7.46 -8.93
N GLY A 61 11.01 8.13 -7.99
CA GLY A 61 10.94 9.60 -7.83
C GLY A 61 9.87 10.09 -6.85
N SER A 62 8.97 9.21 -6.39
CA SER A 62 8.15 9.47 -5.19
C SER A 62 9.02 9.47 -3.93
N HIS A 63 8.45 9.78 -2.77
CA HIS A 63 9.16 9.81 -1.49
C HIS A 63 8.54 8.88 -0.46
N PHE A 64 9.34 8.42 0.49
CA PHE A 64 8.88 7.61 1.61
C PHE A 64 9.58 8.03 2.91
N ASP A 65 8.79 8.39 3.92
CA ASP A 65 9.25 8.66 5.29
C ASP A 65 9.39 7.31 6.00
N VAL A 66 10.51 7.02 6.65
CA VAL A 66 10.75 5.74 7.34
C VAL A 66 10.62 5.91 8.85
N SER A 67 9.52 5.43 9.40
CA SER A 67 9.26 5.40 10.85
C SER A 67 9.94 4.19 11.51
N ASN A 68 9.91 3.03 10.85
CA ASN A 68 10.51 1.79 11.34
C ASN A 68 10.97 0.90 10.17
N THR A 69 11.97 0.06 10.40
CA THR A 69 12.42 -0.99 9.48
C THR A 69 12.43 -2.33 10.20
N ASP A 70 11.79 -3.36 9.62
CA ASP A 70 11.73 -4.68 10.23
C ASP A 70 13.00 -5.52 9.97
N SER A 71 13.05 -6.73 10.54
CA SER A 71 14.18 -7.64 10.41
C SER A 71 14.47 -8.14 8.99
N TYR A 72 13.52 -7.99 8.07
CA TYR A 72 13.68 -8.37 6.66
C TYR A 72 13.90 -7.17 5.75
N GLY A 73 14.01 -5.96 6.32
CA GLY A 73 14.26 -4.73 5.59
C GLY A 73 13.01 -4.07 5.03
N PHE A 74 11.80 -4.49 5.41
CA PHE A 74 10.59 -3.75 5.06
C PHE A 74 10.52 -2.47 5.85
N HIS A 75 10.15 -1.36 5.20
CA HIS A 75 10.07 -0.06 5.84
C HIS A 75 8.61 0.32 6.05
N TYR A 76 8.22 0.57 7.30
CA TYR A 76 6.95 1.20 7.62
C TYR A 76 7.13 2.70 7.74
N GLY A 77 6.16 3.45 7.21
CA GLY A 77 6.09 4.89 7.35
C GLY A 77 5.18 5.50 6.30
N ARG A 78 5.48 6.69 5.80
CA ARG A 78 4.55 7.48 4.96
C ARG A 78 5.01 7.53 3.51
N PHE A 79 4.19 6.98 2.61
CA PHE A 79 4.35 7.21 1.18
C PHE A 79 3.87 8.61 0.80
N ARG A 80 4.62 9.28 -0.07
CA ARG A 80 4.31 10.61 -0.61
C ARG A 80 4.59 10.65 -2.11
N SER A 81 3.54 10.78 -2.90
CA SER A 81 3.66 11.10 -4.34
C SER A 81 3.51 12.60 -4.57
N PRO A 82 4.21 13.19 -5.55
CA PRO A 82 3.98 14.56 -6.01
C PRO A 82 2.52 14.85 -6.35
N ASP A 83 1.76 13.83 -6.74
CA ASP A 83 0.41 13.97 -7.28
C ASP A 83 -0.70 13.90 -6.19
N GLY A 84 -0.29 13.82 -4.92
CA GLY A 84 -1.19 13.94 -3.76
C GLY A 84 -1.41 12.67 -2.94
N HIS A 85 -0.90 11.51 -3.38
CA HIS A 85 -0.98 10.28 -2.56
C HIS A 85 -0.13 10.43 -1.31
N ASN A 86 -0.76 10.30 -0.14
CA ASN A 86 -0.09 10.56 1.11
C ASN A 86 -0.64 9.70 2.26
N PHE A 87 -0.09 8.50 2.43
CA PHE A 87 -0.61 7.55 3.41
C PHE A 87 0.46 6.67 4.08
N CYS A 88 0.16 6.23 5.30
CA CYS A 88 1.00 5.30 6.04
C CYS A 88 0.87 3.89 5.45
N ALA A 89 1.98 3.21 5.22
CA ALA A 89 2.02 1.87 4.65
C ALA A 89 3.40 1.23 4.87
N VAL A 90 3.62 0.06 4.26
CA VAL A 90 4.90 -0.65 4.20
C VAL A 90 5.42 -0.70 2.77
N ILE A 91 6.69 -0.35 2.56
CA ILE A 91 7.39 -0.45 1.26
C ILE A 91 8.47 -1.53 1.33
N LEU A 92 8.81 -2.13 0.18
CA LEU A 92 9.71 -3.29 0.09
C LEU A 92 11.16 -2.93 0.48
N PRO A 93 11.97 -3.92 0.87
CA PRO A 93 13.41 -3.76 0.99
C PRO A 93 14.05 -3.28 -0.32
N GLY A 94 15.06 -2.41 -0.21
CA GLY A 94 15.81 -1.91 -1.37
C GLY A 94 15.06 -0.89 -2.25
N SER A 95 13.94 -0.36 -1.77
CA SER A 95 13.10 0.59 -2.54
C SER A 95 13.54 2.04 -2.43
N LEU A 96 14.52 2.35 -1.57
CA LEU A 96 14.84 3.70 -1.14
C LEU A 96 16.27 4.07 -1.52
N ASP A 97 16.45 5.28 -2.05
CA ASP A 97 17.76 5.90 -2.20
C ASP A 97 18.25 6.40 -0.84
N THR A 98 18.94 5.52 -0.12
CA THR A 98 19.44 5.80 1.24
C THR A 98 20.64 6.76 1.27
N ALA A 99 21.22 7.12 0.12
CA ALA A 99 22.34 8.05 0.05
C ALA A 99 21.91 9.51 0.19
N HIS A 100 20.64 9.82 -0.06
CA HIS A 100 20.12 11.20 -0.10
C HIS A 100 18.91 11.41 0.85
N PRO A 101 19.06 11.17 2.17
CA PRO A 101 17.98 11.43 3.11
C PRO A 101 17.74 12.92 3.32
N ILE A 102 16.50 13.26 3.63
CA ILE A 102 16.18 14.52 4.32
C ILE A 102 15.49 14.20 5.65
N THR A 103 15.63 15.08 6.63
CA THR A 103 14.97 14.91 7.94
C THR A 103 13.56 15.51 7.91
N VAL A 104 12.58 14.73 8.37
CA VAL A 104 11.17 15.11 8.49
C VAL A 104 10.61 14.69 9.84
N ALA A 105 9.43 15.20 10.21
CA ALA A 105 8.72 14.77 11.41
C ALA A 105 7.96 13.46 11.14
N ASP A 106 8.06 12.50 12.05
CA ASP A 106 7.30 11.25 11.96
C ASP A 106 5.80 11.53 12.09
N SER A 107 5.03 10.91 11.20
CA SER A 107 3.58 11.11 11.05
C SER A 107 2.81 9.80 10.92
N CYS A 108 3.48 8.66 11.13
CA CYS A 108 2.87 7.33 11.10
C CYS A 108 3.09 6.63 12.44
N SER A 109 2.04 6.60 13.26
CA SER A 109 2.10 5.97 14.58
C SER A 109 2.13 4.44 14.49
N THR A 110 2.58 3.80 15.57
CA THR A 110 2.47 2.36 15.77
C THR A 110 1.02 1.88 15.78
N SER A 111 0.08 2.69 16.29
CA SER A 111 -1.35 2.35 16.26
C SER A 111 -1.92 2.25 14.84
N THR A 112 -1.50 3.15 13.94
CA THR A 112 -1.85 3.06 12.52
C THR A 112 -1.24 1.82 11.89
N GLN A 113 0.00 1.49 12.25
CA GLN A 113 0.68 0.27 11.77
C GLN A 113 -0.08 -0.99 12.17
N SER A 114 -0.42 -1.13 13.46
CA SER A 114 -1.17 -2.27 13.97
C SER A 114 -2.54 -2.38 13.29
N THR A 115 -3.25 -1.26 13.14
CA THR A 115 -4.57 -1.23 12.49
C THR A 115 -4.51 -1.74 11.05
N LEU A 116 -3.54 -1.27 10.26
CA LEU A 116 -3.33 -1.73 8.88
C LEU A 116 -2.97 -3.21 8.79
N CYS A 117 -2.23 -3.70 9.77
CA CYS A 117 -1.71 -5.06 9.79
C CYS A 117 -2.74 -6.09 10.27
N ASP A 118 -3.58 -5.72 11.23
CA ASP A 118 -4.60 -6.58 11.85
C ASP A 118 -5.93 -6.56 11.08
N SER A 119 -6.11 -5.63 10.15
CA SER A 119 -7.36 -5.53 9.41
C SER A 119 -7.18 -5.02 7.99
N ARG A 120 -7.44 -5.90 7.03
CA ARG A 120 -7.56 -5.55 5.61
C ARG A 120 -8.83 -4.71 5.30
N TYR A 121 -9.77 -4.64 6.23
CA TYR A 121 -10.98 -3.80 6.12
C TYR A 121 -10.71 -2.30 6.24
N VAL A 122 -9.50 -1.95 6.69
CA VAL A 122 -9.06 -0.58 6.76
C VAL A 122 -9.05 0.03 5.36
N PHE A 123 -8.65 -0.73 4.34
CA PHE A 123 -8.48 -0.24 2.97
C PHE A 123 -9.41 -0.90 1.93
N GLY A 124 -9.99 -2.06 2.23
CA GLY A 124 -10.75 -2.82 1.25
C GLY A 124 -11.94 -3.59 1.81
N LYS A 125 -12.67 -4.23 0.89
CA LYS A 125 -13.80 -5.14 1.11
C LYS A 125 -13.87 -6.12 -0.05
N ASP A 126 -14.76 -7.11 0.07
CA ASP A 126 -15.04 -8.07 -1.01
C ASP A 126 -13.76 -8.78 -1.49
N PHE A 127 -13.00 -9.37 -0.57
CA PHE A 127 -11.74 -10.01 -0.92
C PHE A 127 -11.97 -11.29 -1.72
N ASP A 128 -11.04 -11.66 -2.59
CA ASP A 128 -11.07 -12.91 -3.36
C ASP A 128 -10.94 -14.16 -2.49
N ALA A 129 -10.31 -14.02 -1.32
CA ALA A 129 -9.93 -15.12 -0.44
C ALA A 129 -10.01 -14.74 1.02
N ALA A 130 -9.97 -15.74 1.91
CA ALA A 130 -9.78 -15.52 3.32
C ALA A 130 -8.37 -14.91 3.61
N PRO A 131 -8.17 -14.29 4.78
CA PRO A 131 -6.85 -13.84 5.22
C PRO A 131 -5.88 -15.02 5.24
N HIS A 132 -4.62 -14.79 4.83
CA HIS A 132 -3.53 -15.78 4.82
C HIS A 132 -3.69 -17.00 3.91
N THR A 133 -4.73 -17.07 3.08
CA THR A 133 -4.93 -18.23 2.17
C THR A 133 -4.40 -18.00 0.76
N GLY A 134 -3.92 -16.80 0.43
CA GLY A 134 -3.47 -16.45 -0.92
C GLY A 134 -1.97 -16.28 -1.00
N ASP A 135 -1.33 -17.03 -1.88
CA ASP A 135 0.08 -16.93 -2.30
C ASP A 135 0.28 -15.97 -3.48
N GLY A 136 -0.75 -15.20 -3.83
CA GLY A 136 -0.78 -14.36 -5.03
C GLY A 136 -1.27 -15.09 -6.29
N SER A 137 -1.75 -16.32 -6.17
CA SER A 137 -2.45 -17.02 -7.24
C SER A 137 -3.80 -16.38 -7.58
N THR A 138 -4.20 -16.54 -8.84
CA THR A 138 -5.51 -16.11 -9.33
C THR A 138 -6.60 -17.03 -8.77
N ILE A 139 -7.39 -16.53 -7.83
CA ILE A 139 -8.57 -17.24 -7.30
C ILE A 139 -9.83 -16.85 -8.07
N VAL A 140 -10.02 -15.55 -8.30
CA VAL A 140 -11.13 -15.00 -9.10
C VAL A 140 -10.56 -14.43 -10.39
N SER A 141 -10.83 -15.10 -11.52
CA SER A 141 -10.38 -14.61 -12.83
C SER A 141 -11.30 -13.52 -13.36
N VAL A 142 -10.68 -12.47 -13.91
CA VAL A 142 -11.37 -11.35 -14.56
C VAL A 142 -10.71 -11.02 -15.89
N ASN A 143 -11.52 -10.70 -16.90
CA ASN A 143 -11.06 -10.13 -18.15
C ASN A 143 -10.94 -8.61 -17.97
N LEU A 144 -9.73 -8.06 -18.11
CA LEU A 144 -9.45 -6.63 -17.96
C LEU A 144 -9.39 -5.92 -19.31
N SER A 145 -9.64 -6.62 -20.42
CA SER A 145 -9.69 -6.02 -21.75
C SER A 145 -10.74 -4.92 -21.80
N GLY A 146 -10.31 -3.70 -22.08
CA GLY A 146 -11.18 -2.50 -22.11
C GLY A 146 -11.22 -1.72 -20.80
N CYS A 147 -10.61 -2.21 -19.73
CA CYS A 147 -10.37 -1.42 -18.52
C CYS A 147 -9.13 -0.54 -18.68
N THR A 148 -9.10 0.56 -17.92
CA THR A 148 -7.89 1.37 -17.72
C THR A 148 -7.27 1.01 -16.37
N GLY A 149 -5.97 0.73 -16.37
CA GLY A 149 -5.21 0.37 -15.16
C GLY A 149 -4.45 1.55 -14.58
N TYR A 150 -4.35 1.61 -13.25
CA TYR A 150 -3.70 2.67 -12.49
C TYR A 150 -2.90 2.07 -11.33
N PHE A 151 -1.66 2.47 -11.12
CA PHE A 151 -0.85 1.93 -10.03
C PHE A 151 -1.33 2.39 -8.66
N ASN A 152 -1.98 3.56 -8.57
CA ASN A 152 -2.36 4.16 -7.29
C ASN A 152 -3.81 4.65 -7.28
N TYR A 153 -4.38 4.65 -6.08
CA TYR A 153 -5.75 5.08 -5.80
C TYR A 153 -5.85 5.93 -4.52
N PHE A 154 -5.41 5.42 -3.38
CA PHE A 154 -5.65 6.05 -2.08
C PHE A 154 -4.94 7.40 -1.90
N ASP A 155 -5.66 8.40 -1.36
CA ASP A 155 -5.09 9.73 -1.11
C ASP A 155 -4.56 9.91 0.33
N SER A 156 -5.12 9.17 1.30
CA SER A 156 -4.84 9.37 2.72
C SER A 156 -4.80 8.07 3.54
N SER A 157 -4.32 8.16 4.79
CA SER A 157 -4.25 7.03 5.72
C SER A 157 -5.61 6.63 6.32
N SER A 158 -6.70 7.31 5.98
CA SER A 158 -8.05 6.84 6.33
C SER A 158 -8.56 5.78 5.34
N PHE A 159 -7.99 5.76 4.12
CA PHE A 159 -8.35 4.85 3.04
C PHE A 159 -9.84 4.82 2.69
N ASP A 160 -10.57 5.90 3.03
CA ASP A 160 -11.99 6.01 2.76
C ASP A 160 -12.30 6.48 1.33
N SER A 161 -11.29 6.98 0.61
CA SER A 161 -11.44 7.45 -0.77
C SER A 161 -10.10 7.51 -1.51
N GLY A 162 -10.17 7.74 -2.81
CA GLY A 162 -9.00 7.96 -3.64
C GLY A 162 -9.31 8.51 -5.04
N VAL A 163 -8.25 8.72 -5.81
CA VAL A 163 -8.29 9.10 -7.23
C VAL A 163 -7.32 8.22 -8.01
N PHE A 164 -7.77 7.71 -9.16
CA PHE A 164 -6.96 6.92 -10.08
C PHE A 164 -5.78 7.71 -10.64
N ARG A 165 -4.56 7.20 -10.41
CA ARG A 165 -3.30 7.88 -10.71
C ARG A 165 -2.24 6.90 -11.18
N ASP A 166 -1.19 7.42 -11.79
CA ASP A 166 -0.09 6.62 -12.34
C ASP A 166 -0.59 5.54 -13.31
N PRO A 167 -1.11 5.93 -14.49
CA PRO A 167 -1.69 4.98 -15.42
C PRO A 167 -0.67 3.94 -15.90
N VAL A 168 -1.13 2.69 -15.98
CA VAL A 168 -0.31 1.54 -16.39
C VAL A 168 -0.04 1.53 -17.91
N ASN A 169 -0.70 2.39 -18.70
CA ASN A 169 -0.37 2.73 -20.10
C ASN A 169 -0.08 1.55 -21.07
N VAL A 170 -0.64 0.37 -20.81
CA VAL A 170 -0.57 -0.79 -21.70
C VAL A 170 -1.94 -1.45 -21.81
N GLY A 171 -2.13 -2.25 -22.86
CA GLY A 171 -3.31 -3.09 -22.98
C GLY A 171 -3.34 -4.13 -21.85
N LEU A 172 -4.47 -4.22 -21.14
CA LEU A 172 -4.63 -5.14 -20.02
C LEU A 172 -5.16 -6.50 -20.48
N PRO A 173 -4.51 -7.62 -20.09
CA PRO A 173 -4.97 -8.97 -20.41
C PRO A 173 -6.01 -9.45 -19.38
N SER A 174 -6.28 -10.76 -19.35
CA SER A 174 -6.97 -11.35 -18.19
C SER A 174 -6.04 -11.37 -16.97
N GLY A 175 -6.64 -11.30 -15.78
CA GLY A 175 -5.92 -11.25 -14.52
C GLY A 175 -6.70 -11.87 -13.36
N GLY A 176 -6.16 -11.70 -12.16
CA GLY A 176 -6.81 -12.06 -10.91
C GLY A 176 -7.36 -10.84 -10.19
N TYR A 177 -8.59 -10.94 -9.72
CA TYR A 177 -9.19 -9.99 -8.80
C TYR A 177 -8.72 -10.24 -7.37
N ARG A 178 -8.54 -9.18 -6.58
CA ARG A 178 -8.08 -9.30 -5.19
C ARG A 178 -9.01 -8.71 -4.16
N TYR A 179 -9.39 -7.45 -4.32
CA TYR A 179 -10.31 -6.77 -3.41
C TYR A 179 -10.89 -5.52 -4.07
N THR A 180 -12.00 -5.03 -3.52
CA THR A 180 -12.55 -3.72 -3.83
C THR A 180 -12.12 -2.72 -2.76
N THR A 181 -11.77 -1.49 -3.12
CA THR A 181 -11.55 -0.41 -2.14
C THR A 181 -12.79 -0.20 -1.28
N LYS A 182 -12.60 0.31 -0.07
CA LYS A 182 -13.67 0.44 0.92
C LYS A 182 -14.89 1.22 0.41
N ASP A 183 -14.64 2.30 -0.33
CA ASP A 183 -15.67 3.11 -0.99
C ASP A 183 -16.39 2.42 -2.16
N GLY A 184 -15.87 1.30 -2.65
CA GLY A 184 -16.46 0.56 -3.77
C GLY A 184 -16.05 1.04 -5.16
N VAL A 185 -15.13 2.01 -5.28
CA VAL A 185 -14.84 2.67 -6.56
C VAL A 185 -13.76 1.94 -7.37
N ALA A 186 -12.69 1.48 -6.72
CA ALA A 186 -11.58 0.81 -7.38
C ALA A 186 -11.49 -0.66 -6.99
N ALA A 187 -10.97 -1.49 -7.88
CA ALA A 187 -10.64 -2.88 -7.62
C ALA A 187 -9.14 -3.09 -7.80
N MET A 188 -8.47 -3.66 -6.79
CA MET A 188 -7.11 -4.15 -6.92
C MET A 188 -7.15 -5.47 -7.67
N VAL A 189 -6.37 -5.55 -8.74
CA VAL A 189 -6.21 -6.74 -9.58
C VAL A 189 -4.72 -6.98 -9.82
N HIS A 190 -4.38 -8.16 -10.30
CA HIS A 190 -3.06 -8.45 -10.82
C HIS A 190 -3.13 -9.12 -12.18
N ALA A 191 -2.13 -8.86 -13.01
CA ALA A 191 -1.98 -9.51 -14.29
C ALA A 191 -0.50 -9.59 -14.68
N ASP A 192 -0.16 -10.55 -15.54
CA ASP A 192 1.14 -10.55 -16.19
C ASP A 192 1.15 -9.46 -17.26
N LEU A 193 1.94 -8.41 -17.02
CA LEU A 193 2.03 -7.27 -17.93
C LEU A 193 3.34 -7.18 -18.69
N GLY A 194 4.21 -8.21 -18.68
CA GLY A 194 5.45 -8.31 -19.47
C GLY A 194 6.41 -7.11 -19.38
N ALA A 195 6.04 -5.98 -19.99
CA ALA A 195 6.63 -4.65 -19.87
C ALA A 195 6.92 -4.19 -18.42
N TYR A 196 6.21 -4.73 -17.42
CA TYR A 196 6.40 -4.42 -16.01
C TYR A 196 7.09 -5.54 -15.20
N GLY A 197 7.78 -6.47 -15.87
CA GLY A 197 8.55 -7.52 -15.18
C GLY A 197 7.66 -8.64 -14.65
N GLY A 198 6.59 -8.97 -15.38
CA GLY A 198 5.69 -10.09 -15.09
C GLY A 198 4.43 -9.69 -14.31
N ASN A 199 4.06 -10.52 -13.34
CA ASN A 199 2.88 -10.30 -12.49
C ASN A 199 2.97 -8.96 -11.74
N THR A 200 1.99 -8.10 -12.00
CA THR A 200 1.95 -6.70 -11.57
C THR A 200 0.58 -6.40 -10.96
N TRP A 201 0.58 -5.71 -9.83
CA TRP A 201 -0.63 -5.27 -9.11
C TRP A 201 -0.98 -3.85 -9.50
N PHE A 202 -2.26 -3.60 -9.75
CA PHE A 202 -2.78 -2.29 -10.12
C PHE A 202 -4.29 -2.21 -9.87
N PHE A 203 -4.81 -1.00 -9.85
CA PHE A 203 -6.23 -0.72 -9.74
C PHE A 203 -6.89 -0.59 -11.11
N VAL A 204 -8.15 -1.01 -11.19
CA VAL A 204 -9.10 -0.66 -12.26
C VAL A 204 -10.38 -0.09 -11.65
N ASP A 205 -11.19 0.60 -12.45
CA ASP A 205 -12.56 0.96 -12.03
C ASP A 205 -13.36 -0.31 -11.70
N ARG A 206 -13.95 -0.34 -10.50
CA ARG A 206 -14.71 -1.49 -10.00
C ARG A 206 -15.89 -1.83 -10.90
N ASN A 207 -16.48 -0.85 -11.57
CA ASN A 207 -17.58 -1.04 -12.52
C ASN A 207 -17.12 -1.75 -13.80
N CYS A 208 -15.85 -1.60 -14.20
CA CYS A 208 -15.33 -2.25 -15.40
C CYS A 208 -15.41 -3.79 -15.33
N ILE A 209 -15.27 -4.34 -14.12
CA ILE A 209 -15.28 -5.79 -13.88
C ILE A 209 -16.51 -6.27 -13.09
N ALA A 210 -17.50 -5.39 -12.85
CA ALA A 210 -18.55 -5.70 -11.88
C ALA A 210 -19.45 -6.87 -12.25
N SER A 211 -19.83 -6.97 -13.52
CA SER A 211 -20.65 -8.08 -14.01
C SER A 211 -19.94 -9.43 -13.90
N GLN A 212 -18.60 -9.43 -13.96
CA GLN A 212 -17.79 -10.65 -13.90
C GLN A 212 -17.69 -11.19 -12.47
N LEU A 213 -17.83 -10.32 -11.46
CA LEU A 213 -17.72 -10.67 -10.05
C LEU A 213 -19.03 -11.19 -9.44
N ALA A 214 -20.16 -10.99 -10.11
CA ALA A 214 -21.49 -11.29 -9.58
C ALA A 214 -21.73 -12.77 -9.20
N ASN A 215 -20.98 -13.69 -9.82
CA ASN A 215 -21.11 -15.12 -9.58
C ASN A 215 -20.13 -15.67 -8.53
N TYR A 216 -19.23 -14.83 -8.02
CA TYR A 216 -18.23 -15.25 -7.05
C TYR A 216 -18.68 -14.93 -5.63
N ARG A 217 -18.43 -15.87 -4.71
CA ARG A 217 -18.56 -15.60 -3.29
C ARG A 217 -17.30 -14.87 -2.82
N LEU A 218 -17.44 -13.57 -2.63
CA LEU A 218 -16.35 -12.73 -2.12
C LEU A 218 -16.29 -12.84 -0.59
N ASP A 219 -15.07 -12.94 -0.09
CA ASP A 219 -14.78 -13.10 1.32
C ASP A 219 -14.92 -11.76 2.03
N ASN A 220 -15.74 -11.77 3.08
CA ASN A 220 -15.94 -10.61 3.92
C ASN A 220 -15.53 -10.76 5.40
N THR A 221 -14.56 -11.65 5.68
CA THR A 221 -14.11 -11.93 7.05
C THR A 221 -13.07 -10.92 7.54
N MET A 222 -13.28 -10.41 8.76
CA MET A 222 -12.60 -9.21 9.29
C MET A 222 -11.14 -9.36 9.74
N PRO A 223 -10.76 -10.36 10.56
CA PRO A 223 -9.42 -10.33 11.14
C PRO A 223 -8.39 -10.72 10.09
N ASP A 224 -7.50 -9.79 9.78
CA ASP A 224 -6.17 -10.16 9.29
C ASP A 224 -5.26 -10.31 10.53
N SER A 225 -4.00 -10.67 10.36
CA SER A 225 -3.07 -10.66 11.49
C SER A 225 -1.64 -10.35 11.09
N CYS A 226 -0.90 -9.68 11.97
CA CYS A 226 0.56 -9.56 11.84
C CYS A 226 1.31 -10.89 12.05
N SER A 227 0.67 -11.92 12.60
CA SER A 227 1.22 -13.27 12.62
C SER A 227 1.50 -13.70 11.19
N ARG A 228 2.79 -13.79 10.86
CA ARG A 228 3.30 -14.22 9.56
C ARG A 228 2.73 -15.61 9.19
N PRO A 229 2.54 -15.92 7.90
CA PRO A 229 2.65 -17.30 7.45
C PRO A 229 4.06 -17.86 7.73
#